data_AF-A0A199UAP5-F1
#
_entry.id   AF-A0A199UAP5-F1
#
_cell.length_a   1.000
_cell.length_b   1.000
_cell.length_c   1.000
_cell.angle_alpha   90.00
_cell.angle_beta   90.00
_cell.angle_gamma   90.00
#
_symmetry.space_group_name_H-M   'P 1'
#
loop_
_entity.id
_entity.type
_entity.pdbx_description
1 polymer ?
#
loop_
_entity_poly.entity_id
_entity_poly.type
_entity_poly.pdbx_seq_one_letter_code
_entity_poly.pdbx_strand_id
1 'polypeptide(L)'
;MDIQRLRCKVNFQALVFVPHIRALGDALVSRLRYPSKGTEVVNTDYLRETSHVSDENRARKFVVIHLRFDKDMAAHSACDFGGGKAEKLALAKYRQVLWQGRVLNSQFTDIELRSQGRCPLTPEEIGLLVAALGFDNSTRLYLASHKVYGGEARISTLRKLFPLMEDKKSLASSEERTEIKGKASLLAAVDYYVGLHSDIFISASPGNMHNAMLGHRTYKNMKTIRPNMALMGQLFLNKSISWPDFQQAVL
;
A
#
# COMPACT_ATOMS: atom_id res chain seq x y z
N MET A 1 -28.70 20.72 0.73
CA MET A 1 -27.29 20.27 0.86
C MET A 1 -27.29 19.02 1.73
N ASP A 2 -26.82 17.89 1.22
CA ASP A 2 -26.80 16.61 1.95
C ASP A 2 -25.86 16.69 3.18
N ILE A 3 -26.35 16.29 4.35
CA ILE A 3 -25.60 16.25 5.61
C ILE A 3 -24.28 15.46 5.46
N GLN A 4 -24.27 14.39 4.65
CA GLN A 4 -23.05 13.61 4.42
C GLN A 4 -22.00 14.40 3.62
N ARG A 5 -22.45 15.18 2.64
CA ARG A 5 -21.58 16.07 1.88
C ARG A 5 -21.01 17.17 2.78
N LEU A 6 -21.79 17.69 3.72
CA LEU A 6 -21.31 18.66 4.71
C LEU A 6 -20.26 18.04 5.64
N ARG A 7 -20.50 16.82 6.16
CA ARG A 7 -19.52 16.07 6.97
C ARG A 7 -18.20 15.86 6.22
N CYS A 8 -18.27 15.47 4.95
CA CYS A 8 -17.08 15.32 4.11
C CYS A 8 -16.35 16.66 3.90
N LYS A 9 -17.09 17.75 3.67
CA LYS A 9 -16.50 19.08 3.54
C LYS A 9 -15.75 19.50 4.81
N VAL A 10 -16.36 19.31 5.98
CA VAL A 10 -15.70 19.62 7.27
C VAL A 10 -14.48 18.72 7.50
N ASN A 11 -14.60 17.40 7.28
CA ASN A 11 -13.52 16.47 7.58
C ASN A 11 -12.35 16.50 6.58
N PHE A 12 -12.61 16.77 5.29
CA PHE A 12 -11.60 16.61 4.23
C PHE A 12 -11.20 17.89 3.54
N GLN A 13 -12.01 18.95 3.60
CA GLN A 13 -11.69 20.23 2.98
C GLN A 13 -11.25 21.26 4.00
N ALA A 14 -11.83 21.29 5.21
CA ALA A 14 -11.43 22.24 6.24
C ALA A 14 -10.15 21.81 6.98
N LEU A 15 -9.91 20.52 7.12
CA LEU A 15 -8.69 19.99 7.72
C LEU A 15 -7.58 19.88 6.66
N VAL A 16 -6.54 20.69 6.83
CA VAL A 16 -5.35 20.71 5.96
C VAL A 16 -4.12 20.24 6.73
N PHE A 17 -3.23 19.53 6.04
CA PHE A 17 -1.96 19.15 6.64
C PHE A 17 -1.08 20.37 6.91
N VAL A 18 -0.27 20.28 7.96
CA VAL A 18 0.73 21.30 8.31
C VAL A 18 1.71 21.54 7.15
N PRO A 19 2.29 22.75 7.00
CA PRO A 19 3.05 23.15 5.82
C PRO A 19 4.15 22.17 5.40
N HIS A 20 4.95 21.66 6.33
CA HIS A 20 6.04 20.73 6.01
C HIS A 20 5.58 19.39 5.44
N ILE A 21 4.41 18.89 5.87
CA ILE A 21 3.83 17.66 5.30
C ILE A 21 3.38 17.89 3.86
N ARG A 22 2.80 19.05 3.58
CA ARG A 22 2.39 19.43 2.21
C ARG A 22 3.62 19.61 1.32
N ALA A 23 4.61 20.37 1.77
CA ALA A 23 5.84 20.61 1.01
C ALA A 23 6.58 19.31 0.67
N LEU A 24 6.77 18.42 1.66
CA LEU A 24 7.37 17.12 1.41
C LEU A 24 6.48 16.26 0.50
N GLY A 25 5.17 16.20 0.78
CA GLY A 25 4.23 15.45 -0.04
C GLY A 25 4.20 15.89 -1.51
N ASP A 26 4.22 17.20 -1.77
CA ASP A 26 4.31 17.79 -3.10
C ASP A 26 5.61 17.41 -3.80
N ALA A 27 6.74 17.43 -3.07
CA ALA A 27 8.03 16.99 -3.60
C ALA A 27 8.00 15.50 -4.00
N LEU A 28 7.44 14.62 -3.18
CA LEU A 28 7.34 13.18 -3.52
C LEU A 28 6.41 12.96 -4.72
N VAL A 29 5.25 13.63 -4.73
CA VAL A 29 4.31 13.55 -5.86
C VAL A 29 4.97 14.05 -7.14
N SER A 30 5.69 15.17 -7.09
CA SER A 30 6.41 15.71 -8.24
C SER A 30 7.43 14.70 -8.79
N ARG A 31 8.24 14.09 -7.93
CA ARG A 31 9.22 13.05 -8.31
C ARG A 31 8.57 11.81 -8.93
N LEU A 32 7.40 11.39 -8.41
CA LEU A 32 6.63 10.28 -8.97
C LEU A 32 6.00 10.63 -10.33
N ARG A 33 5.55 11.87 -10.53
CA ARG A 33 4.96 12.34 -11.80
C ARG A 33 6.02 12.63 -12.87
N TYR A 34 7.18 13.12 -12.46
CA TYR A 34 8.26 13.61 -13.33
C TYR A 34 9.62 13.05 -12.89
N PRO A 35 9.84 11.74 -12.98
CA PRO A 35 11.14 11.14 -12.66
C PRO A 35 12.21 11.63 -13.64
N SER A 36 13.38 11.94 -13.10
CA SER A 36 14.57 12.33 -13.87
C SER A 36 15.01 11.19 -14.78
N LYS A 37 15.51 11.51 -16.00
CA LYS A 37 15.93 10.54 -17.02
C LYS A 37 17.00 9.51 -16.57
N GLY A 38 17.65 9.72 -15.41
CA GLY A 38 18.70 8.84 -14.89
C GLY A 38 18.24 7.54 -14.22
N THR A 39 16.93 7.26 -14.15
CA THR A 39 16.38 6.06 -13.47
C THR A 39 15.66 5.11 -14.43
N GLU A 40 15.67 5.39 -15.74
CA GLU A 40 15.23 4.42 -16.73
C GLU A 40 16.35 3.39 -16.90
N VAL A 41 16.10 2.17 -16.42
CA VAL A 41 16.97 1.02 -16.70
C VAL A 41 16.99 0.87 -18.22
N VAL A 42 18.12 1.26 -18.82
CA VAL A 42 18.40 1.05 -20.22
C VAL A 42 18.47 -0.46 -20.44
N ASN A 43 17.39 -1.06 -20.93
CA ASN A 43 17.49 -2.31 -21.64
C ASN A 43 17.88 -1.94 -23.07
N THR A 44 19.19 -1.94 -23.35
CA THR A 44 19.71 -1.87 -24.71
C THR A 44 19.28 -3.15 -25.40
N ASP A 45 18.20 -3.09 -26.17
CA ASP A 45 18.09 -3.70 -27.49
C ASP A 45 16.77 -3.27 -28.13
N TYR A 46 16.82 -3.05 -29.45
CA TYR A 46 15.77 -2.52 -30.34
C TYR A 46 15.75 -0.99 -30.51
N LEU A 47 16.70 -0.52 -31.33
CA LEU A 47 16.52 0.66 -32.17
C LEU A 47 15.26 0.48 -33.04
N ARG A 48 14.19 1.21 -32.72
CA ARG A 48 13.17 1.61 -33.69
C ARG A 48 13.12 3.12 -33.74
N GLU A 49 13.61 3.68 -34.84
CA GLU A 49 13.33 5.04 -35.26
C GLU A 49 11.83 5.24 -35.40
N THR A 50 11.24 5.98 -34.47
CA THR A 50 10.02 6.76 -34.74
C THR A 50 10.10 8.07 -33.98
N SER A 51 9.92 9.15 -34.73
CA SER A 51 9.84 10.54 -34.31
C SER A 51 8.84 10.73 -33.15
N HIS A 52 9.33 10.74 -31.91
CA HIS A 52 8.57 11.20 -30.75
C HIS A 52 9.01 12.62 -30.42
N VAL A 53 8.19 13.59 -30.81
CA VAL A 53 8.16 14.91 -30.20
C VAL A 53 8.11 14.68 -28.68
N SER A 54 9.11 15.22 -27.98
CA SER A 54 9.37 15.05 -26.56
C SER A 54 8.11 15.24 -25.70
N ASP A 55 7.53 14.14 -25.21
CA ASP A 55 6.49 14.11 -24.16
C ASP A 55 7.10 14.38 -22.77
N GLU A 56 8.08 15.30 -22.70
CA GLU A 56 8.88 15.58 -21.49
C GLU A 56 8.08 16.29 -20.40
N ASN A 57 6.88 16.78 -20.72
CA ASN A 57 6.01 17.55 -19.83
C ASN A 57 4.76 16.81 -19.37
N ARG A 58 4.55 15.53 -19.72
CA ARG A 58 3.35 14.82 -19.31
C ARG A 58 3.54 14.12 -17.97
N ALA A 59 2.67 14.47 -17.03
CA ALA A 59 2.61 13.84 -15.72
C ALA A 59 2.38 12.32 -15.86
N ARG A 60 3.36 11.52 -15.42
CA ARG A 60 3.24 10.06 -15.38
C ARG A 60 2.20 9.65 -14.34
N LYS A 61 1.53 8.51 -14.56
CA LYS A 61 0.57 7.94 -13.59
C LYS A 61 1.29 7.07 -12.57
N PHE A 62 0.76 7.02 -11.34
CA PHE A 62 1.27 6.13 -10.32
C PHE A 62 0.15 5.61 -9.41
N VAL A 63 0.40 4.43 -8.83
CA VAL A 63 -0.49 3.75 -7.90
C VAL A 63 0.12 3.77 -6.51
N VAL A 64 -0.70 3.98 -5.49
CA VAL A 64 -0.28 3.88 -4.09
C VAL A 64 -0.78 2.56 -3.50
N ILE A 65 0.15 1.77 -2.97
CA ILE A 65 -0.15 0.58 -2.16
C ILE A 65 0.03 0.93 -0.69
N HIS A 66 -1.07 0.99 0.06
CA HIS A 66 -1.05 1.04 1.51
C HIS A 66 -0.98 -0.38 2.08
N LEU A 67 0.22 -0.80 2.47
CA LEU A 67 0.49 -2.20 2.78
C LEU A 67 0.02 -2.61 4.19
N ARG A 68 0.13 -1.70 5.17
CA ARG A 68 -0.19 -1.93 6.59
C ARG A 68 0.19 -3.33 7.14
N PHE A 69 1.32 -3.87 6.68
CA PHE A 69 1.84 -5.16 7.10
C PHE A 69 2.96 -4.97 8.12
N ASP A 70 2.69 -4.20 9.16
CA ASP A 70 3.63 -3.91 10.25
C ASP A 70 3.51 -4.99 11.35
N LYS A 71 4.50 -5.08 12.26
CA LYS A 71 4.53 -6.12 13.30
C LYS A 71 3.32 -6.06 14.26
N ASP A 72 2.82 -4.86 14.55
CA ASP A 72 1.60 -4.65 15.35
C ASP A 72 0.37 -5.21 14.63
N MET A 73 0.22 -4.92 13.33
CA MET A 73 -0.88 -5.46 12.53
C MET A 73 -0.79 -6.99 12.42
N ALA A 74 0.39 -7.53 12.13
CA ALA A 74 0.61 -8.98 12.07
C ALA A 74 0.21 -9.65 13.39
N ALA A 75 0.66 -9.12 14.53
CA ALA A 75 0.33 -9.67 15.84
C ALA A 75 -1.16 -9.51 16.21
N HIS A 76 -1.77 -8.36 15.88
CA HIS A 76 -3.17 -8.09 16.15
C HIS A 76 -4.10 -9.02 15.36
N SER A 77 -3.77 -9.30 14.09
CA SER A 77 -4.61 -10.14 13.21
C SER A 77 -4.71 -11.60 13.66
N ALA A 78 -3.72 -12.09 14.42
CA ALA A 78 -3.58 -13.49 14.83
C ALA A 78 -3.45 -14.51 13.68
N CYS A 79 -3.28 -14.05 12.44
CA CYS A 79 -3.17 -14.91 11.26
C CYS A 79 -1.78 -15.58 11.16
N ASP A 80 -1.72 -16.65 10.37
CA ASP A 80 -0.50 -17.35 10.01
C ASP A 80 0.08 -16.79 8.71
N PHE A 81 1.31 -16.27 8.78
CA PHE A 81 2.00 -15.72 7.62
C PHE A 81 3.07 -16.66 7.06
N GLY A 82 3.14 -17.91 7.54
CA GLY A 82 4.02 -18.95 6.98
C GLY A 82 5.37 -19.10 7.68
N GLY A 83 5.60 -18.42 8.81
CA GLY A 83 6.79 -18.56 9.65
C GLY A 83 6.67 -19.67 10.72
N GLY A 84 5.60 -20.46 10.69
CA GLY A 84 5.41 -21.64 11.51
C GLY A 84 5.27 -21.35 13.01
N LYS A 85 5.60 -22.35 13.85
CA LYS A 85 5.41 -22.26 15.33
C LYS A 85 6.22 -21.12 15.95
N ALA A 86 7.41 -20.85 15.44
CA ALA A 86 8.28 -19.78 15.93
C ALA A 86 7.65 -18.40 15.72
N GLU A 87 7.14 -18.12 14.51
CA GLU A 87 6.42 -16.87 14.22
C GLU A 87 5.17 -16.72 15.08
N LYS A 88 4.34 -17.76 15.17
CA LYS A 88 3.11 -17.76 15.97
C LYS A 88 3.38 -17.40 17.42
N LEU A 89 4.41 -18.01 18.04
CA LEU A 89 4.77 -17.74 19.43
C LEU A 89 5.32 -16.31 19.60
N ALA A 90 6.16 -15.85 18.67
CA ALA A 90 6.73 -14.51 18.70
C ALA A 90 5.66 -13.40 18.58
N LEU A 91 4.69 -13.58 17.67
CA LEU A 91 3.57 -12.65 17.49
C LEU A 91 2.60 -12.68 18.68
N ALA A 92 2.31 -13.85 19.23
CA ALA A 92 1.49 -13.98 20.44
C ALA A 92 2.12 -13.26 21.64
N LYS A 93 3.43 -13.44 21.87
CA LYS A 93 4.17 -12.73 22.92
C LYS A 93 4.15 -11.23 22.69
N TYR A 94 4.38 -10.77 21.45
CA TYR A 94 4.35 -9.36 21.11
C TYR A 94 2.97 -8.73 21.36
N ARG A 95 1.88 -9.43 21.00
CA ARG A 95 0.50 -9.01 21.26
C ARG A 95 0.22 -8.83 22.76
N GLN A 96 0.64 -9.78 23.58
CA GLN A 96 0.45 -9.69 25.04
C GLN A 96 1.14 -8.47 25.63
N VAL A 97 2.38 -8.19 25.21
CA VAL A 97 3.17 -7.05 25.70
C VAL A 97 2.57 -5.73 25.23
N LEU A 98 2.30 -5.58 23.92
CA LEU A 98 1.90 -4.30 23.34
C LEU A 98 0.52 -3.83 23.83
N TRP A 99 -0.42 -4.77 24.03
CA TRP A 99 -1.78 -4.45 24.50
C TRP A 99 -2.01 -4.78 25.97
N GLN A 100 -0.97 -5.13 26.74
CA GLN A 100 -1.10 -5.48 28.17
C GLN A 100 -2.20 -6.52 28.42
N GLY A 101 -2.30 -7.53 27.56
CA GLY A 101 -3.32 -8.57 27.63
C GLY A 101 -4.74 -8.18 27.20
N ARG A 102 -5.00 -6.93 26.78
CA ARG A 102 -6.34 -6.47 26.34
C ARG A 102 -6.80 -7.09 25.02
N VAL A 103 -5.86 -7.60 24.21
CA VAL A 103 -6.17 -8.33 22.97
C VAL A 103 -5.95 -9.81 23.23
N LEU A 104 -7.05 -10.54 23.33
CA LEU A 104 -7.05 -11.99 23.54
C LEU A 104 -6.49 -12.73 22.32
N ASN A 105 -6.05 -13.97 22.55
CA ASN A 105 -5.76 -14.87 21.45
C ASN A 105 -7.05 -15.14 20.66
N SER A 106 -6.95 -15.16 19.34
CA SER A 106 -8.06 -15.55 18.49
C SER A 106 -8.53 -16.96 18.83
N GLN A 107 -9.85 -17.14 18.92
CA GLN A 107 -10.48 -18.46 19.01
C GLN A 107 -10.68 -19.10 17.63
N PHE A 108 -10.56 -18.30 16.57
CA PHE A 108 -10.66 -18.75 15.19
C PHE A 108 -9.34 -19.34 14.71
N THR A 109 -9.45 -20.39 13.90
CA THR A 109 -8.36 -20.95 13.10
C THR A 109 -7.90 -19.94 12.03
N ASP A 110 -6.70 -20.14 11.49
CA ASP A 110 -6.17 -19.30 10.41
C ASP A 110 -7.09 -19.30 9.17
N ILE A 111 -7.65 -20.47 8.83
CA ILE A 111 -8.58 -20.63 7.70
C ILE A 111 -9.83 -19.78 7.90
N GLU A 112 -10.40 -19.77 9.10
CA GLU A 112 -11.57 -18.94 9.42
C GLU A 112 -11.23 -17.44 9.39
N LEU A 113 -10.08 -17.05 9.95
CA LEU A 113 -9.63 -15.64 9.93
C LEU A 113 -9.46 -15.13 8.50
N ARG A 114 -8.81 -15.92 7.63
CA ARG A 114 -8.66 -15.60 6.20
C ARG A 114 -10.00 -15.55 5.48
N SER A 115 -10.84 -16.56 5.66
CA SER A 115 -12.14 -16.65 4.97
C SER A 115 -13.10 -15.53 5.37
N GLN A 116 -12.97 -14.99 6.58
CA GLN A 116 -13.72 -13.82 7.05
C GLN A 116 -13.07 -12.47 6.66
N GLY A 117 -11.95 -12.49 5.94
CA GLY A 117 -11.22 -11.28 5.52
C GLY A 117 -10.57 -10.51 6.67
N ARG A 118 -10.26 -11.17 7.79
CA ARG A 118 -9.65 -10.55 8.98
C ARG A 118 -8.13 -10.43 8.88
N CYS A 119 -7.51 -11.18 7.98
CA CYS A 119 -6.07 -11.14 7.76
C CYS A 119 -5.71 -10.00 6.79
N PRO A 120 -4.67 -9.20 7.09
CA PRO A 120 -4.08 -8.33 6.08
C PRO A 120 -3.43 -9.17 4.97
N LEU A 121 -3.41 -8.65 3.75
CA LEU A 121 -2.64 -9.24 2.66
C LEU A 121 -1.14 -9.03 2.94
N THR A 122 -0.38 -10.09 2.75
CA THR A 122 1.09 -10.05 2.70
C THR A 122 1.59 -9.28 1.47
N PRO A 123 2.87 -8.82 1.45
CA PRO A 123 3.46 -8.20 0.26
C PRO A 123 3.35 -9.06 -1.02
N GLU A 124 3.43 -10.37 -0.88
CA GLU A 124 3.28 -11.32 -1.98
C GLU A 124 1.83 -11.37 -2.48
N GLU A 125 0.86 -11.48 -1.57
CA GLU A 125 -0.57 -11.54 -1.89
C GLU A 125 -1.08 -10.24 -2.54
N ILE A 126 -0.68 -9.07 -2.03
CA ILE A 126 -1.06 -7.79 -2.66
C ILE A 126 -0.38 -7.62 -4.03
N GLY A 127 0.83 -8.15 -4.20
CA GLY A 127 1.53 -8.16 -5.49
C GLY A 127 0.77 -8.96 -6.54
N LEU A 128 0.31 -10.17 -6.18
CA LEU A 128 -0.51 -11.01 -7.05
C LEU A 128 -1.85 -10.35 -7.39
N LEU A 129 -2.52 -9.72 -6.41
CA LEU A 129 -3.76 -8.99 -6.64
C LEU A 129 -3.56 -7.83 -7.64
N VAL A 130 -2.52 -7.02 -7.44
CA VAL A 130 -2.21 -5.90 -8.33
C VAL A 130 -1.86 -6.40 -9.74
N ALA A 131 -1.09 -7.48 -9.86
CA ALA A 131 -0.82 -8.10 -11.16
C ALA A 131 -2.08 -8.64 -11.84
N ALA A 132 -2.98 -9.27 -11.07
CA ALA A 132 -4.24 -9.81 -11.60
C ALA A 132 -5.19 -8.71 -12.12
N LEU A 133 -5.13 -7.52 -11.52
CA LEU A 133 -5.87 -6.33 -11.97
C LEU A 133 -5.29 -5.68 -13.24
N GLY A 134 -4.23 -6.24 -13.82
CA GLY A 134 -3.63 -5.80 -15.07
C GLY A 134 -2.51 -4.78 -14.94
N PHE A 135 -2.01 -4.52 -13.73
CA PHE A 135 -0.78 -3.76 -13.54
C PHE A 135 0.44 -4.64 -13.79
N ASP A 136 1.47 -4.08 -14.40
CA ASP A 136 2.68 -4.80 -14.80
C ASP A 136 3.97 -4.12 -14.31
N ASN A 137 5.11 -4.62 -14.75
CA ASN A 137 6.43 -4.10 -14.37
C ASN A 137 6.72 -2.66 -14.83
N SER A 138 5.90 -2.10 -15.72
CA SER A 138 5.98 -0.70 -16.16
C SER A 138 5.19 0.25 -15.25
N THR A 139 4.39 -0.30 -14.32
CA THR A 139 3.58 0.47 -13.40
C THR A 139 4.45 1.09 -12.30
N ARG A 140 4.39 2.42 -12.17
CA ARG A 140 5.02 3.13 -11.05
C ARG A 140 4.19 2.98 -9.78
N LEU A 141 4.83 2.50 -8.73
CA LEU A 141 4.21 2.28 -7.42
C LEU A 141 4.84 3.17 -6.35
N TYR A 142 4.01 3.67 -5.45
CA TYR A 142 4.44 4.21 -4.17
C TYR A 142 3.97 3.30 -3.03
N LEU A 143 4.93 2.77 -2.26
CA LEU A 143 4.66 1.89 -1.13
C LEU A 143 4.47 2.70 0.16
N ALA A 144 3.20 2.93 0.52
CA ALA A 144 2.82 3.49 1.81
C ALA A 144 2.90 2.41 2.90
N SER A 145 4.02 2.36 3.60
CA SER A 145 4.26 1.41 4.70
C SER A 145 5.19 2.00 5.77
N HIS A 146 5.16 1.43 6.98
CA HIS A 146 6.13 1.75 8.02
C HIS A 146 7.29 0.75 8.02
N LYS A 147 7.27 -0.23 8.94
CA LYS A 147 8.29 -1.26 9.05
C LYS A 147 7.61 -2.58 8.75
N VAL A 148 7.73 -2.98 7.49
CA VAL A 148 7.16 -4.21 6.97
C VAL A 148 7.67 -5.39 7.79
N TYR A 149 6.74 -6.17 8.32
CA TYR A 149 7.02 -7.39 9.05
C TYR A 149 7.63 -8.43 8.10
N GLY A 150 8.73 -9.06 8.52
CA GLY A 150 9.58 -9.89 7.65
C GLY A 150 10.58 -9.10 6.79
N GLY A 151 10.48 -7.77 6.75
CA GLY A 151 11.47 -6.90 6.14
C GLY A 151 11.71 -7.17 4.65
N GLU A 152 12.97 -7.07 4.24
CA GLU A 152 13.35 -7.17 2.83
C GLU A 152 13.04 -8.52 2.20
N ALA A 153 13.06 -9.62 2.98
CA ALA A 153 12.68 -10.93 2.47
C ALA A 153 11.27 -10.93 1.85
N ARG A 154 10.31 -10.24 2.48
CA ARG A 154 8.93 -10.11 2.00
C ARG A 154 8.80 -9.10 0.86
N ILE A 155 9.49 -7.97 0.96
CA ILE A 155 9.39 -6.88 -0.03
C ILE A 155 10.08 -7.20 -1.34
N SER A 156 11.13 -8.05 -1.32
CA SER A 156 11.89 -8.41 -2.51
C SER A 156 11.02 -8.98 -3.63
N THR A 157 10.02 -9.81 -3.30
CA THR A 157 9.08 -10.39 -4.27
C THR A 157 8.21 -9.32 -4.92
N LEU A 158 7.67 -8.40 -4.12
CA LEU A 158 6.86 -7.29 -4.64
C LEU A 158 7.69 -6.38 -5.56
N ARG A 159 8.95 -6.12 -5.20
CA ARG A 159 9.87 -5.31 -6.03
C ARG A 159 10.26 -6.00 -7.33
N LYS A 160 10.36 -7.34 -7.36
CA LYS A 160 10.60 -8.09 -8.59
C LYS A 160 9.43 -7.98 -9.57
N LEU A 161 8.20 -7.99 -9.07
CA LEU A 161 7.00 -7.81 -9.90
C LEU A 161 6.86 -6.36 -10.37
N PHE A 162 7.19 -5.40 -9.50
CA PHE A 162 7.05 -3.97 -9.76
C PHE A 162 8.37 -3.23 -9.48
N PRO A 163 9.31 -3.21 -10.45
CA PRO A 163 10.64 -2.63 -10.26
C PRO A 163 10.62 -1.11 -10.09
N LEU A 164 9.59 -0.42 -10.60
CA LEU A 164 9.38 1.03 -10.44
C LEU A 164 8.66 1.37 -9.12
N MET A 165 8.85 0.56 -8.09
CA MET A 165 8.28 0.77 -6.76
C MET A 165 9.23 1.60 -5.89
N GLU A 166 8.71 2.74 -5.44
CA GLU A 166 9.42 3.69 -4.60
C GLU A 166 8.71 3.88 -3.26
N ASP A 167 9.40 4.45 -2.28
CA ASP A 167 8.82 4.84 -1.00
C ASP A 167 9.33 6.22 -0.57
N LYS A 168 8.79 6.74 0.54
CA LYS A 168 9.25 8.02 1.11
C LYS A 168 10.76 8.10 1.36
N LYS A 169 11.44 6.97 1.63
CA LYS A 169 12.87 6.96 1.91
C LYS A 169 13.69 7.01 0.63
N SER A 170 13.24 6.36 -0.45
CA SER A 170 13.89 6.42 -1.76
C SER A 170 13.64 7.77 -2.45
N LEU A 171 12.48 8.37 -2.22
CA LEU A 171 12.07 9.63 -2.86
C LEU A 171 12.51 10.90 -2.12
N ALA A 172 13.03 10.80 -0.90
CA ALA A 172 13.42 11.97 -0.10
C ALA A 172 14.74 11.77 0.64
N SER A 173 15.54 12.83 0.65
CA SER A 173 16.79 12.86 1.39
C SER A 173 16.57 12.72 2.90
N SER A 174 17.64 12.46 3.65
CA SER A 174 17.53 12.39 5.12
C SER A 174 17.19 13.76 5.71
N GLU A 175 17.67 14.84 5.09
CA GLU A 175 17.46 16.23 5.45
C GLU A 175 15.99 16.62 5.25
N GLU A 176 15.41 16.30 4.09
CA GLU A 176 13.99 16.54 3.80
C GLU A 176 13.06 15.79 4.77
N ARG A 177 13.52 14.65 5.30
CA ARG A 177 12.76 13.82 6.24
C ARG A 177 12.97 14.21 7.71
N THR A 178 13.77 15.23 8.01
CA THR A 178 14.14 15.58 9.40
C THR A 178 12.92 15.85 10.26
N GLU A 179 11.94 16.61 9.77
CA GLU A 179 10.77 17.02 10.55
C GLU A 179 9.79 15.86 10.85
N ILE A 180 9.82 14.81 10.03
CA ILE A 180 8.94 13.63 10.15
C ILE A 180 9.65 12.41 10.77
N LYS A 181 10.97 12.43 10.89
CA LYS A 181 11.77 11.30 11.38
C LYS A 181 11.35 10.91 12.80
N GLY A 182 11.10 9.62 13.00
CA GLY A 182 10.69 9.07 14.30
C GLY A 182 9.24 9.37 14.71
N LYS A 183 8.47 10.10 13.90
CA LYS A 183 7.10 10.51 14.22
C LYS A 183 6.10 9.73 13.35
N ALA A 184 5.55 8.64 13.90
CA ALA A 184 4.67 7.73 13.16
C ALA A 184 3.45 8.42 12.54
N SER A 185 2.83 9.37 13.25
CA SER A 185 1.69 10.15 12.75
C SER A 185 2.04 11.04 11.56
N LEU A 186 3.22 11.69 11.59
CA LEU A 186 3.68 12.53 10.49
C LEU A 186 4.11 11.70 9.27
N LEU A 187 4.74 10.54 9.49
CA LEU A 187 5.04 9.59 8.41
C LEU A 187 3.75 9.13 7.71
N ALA A 188 2.73 8.77 8.49
CA ALA A 188 1.42 8.39 7.95
C ALA A 188 0.71 9.56 7.25
N ALA A 189 0.90 10.79 7.72
CA ALA A 189 0.34 11.99 7.09
C ALA A 189 0.94 12.24 5.68
N VAL A 190 2.25 12.02 5.50
CA VAL A 190 2.89 12.09 4.17
C VAL A 190 2.37 10.97 3.27
N ASP A 191 2.33 9.73 3.78
CA ASP A 191 1.80 8.59 3.02
C ASP A 191 0.33 8.82 2.60
N TYR A 192 -0.48 9.45 3.46
CA TYR A 192 -1.84 9.88 3.15
C TYR A 192 -1.86 10.97 2.08
N TYR A 193 -1.00 11.99 2.19
CA TYR A 193 -0.92 13.06 1.20
C TYR A 193 -0.60 12.52 -0.19
N VAL A 194 0.41 11.64 -0.31
CA VAL A 194 0.77 11.00 -1.59
C VAL A 194 -0.36 10.09 -2.08
N GLY A 195 -0.99 9.31 -1.20
CA GLY A 195 -2.17 8.50 -1.47
C GLY A 195 -3.38 9.27 -1.98
N LEU A 196 -3.54 10.53 -1.57
CA LEU A 196 -4.60 11.40 -2.04
C LEU A 196 -4.33 11.95 -3.45
N HIS A 197 -3.06 12.07 -3.86
CA HIS A 197 -2.65 12.62 -5.14
C HIS A 197 -2.29 11.56 -6.20
N SER A 198 -2.47 10.28 -5.88
CA SER A 198 -2.28 9.17 -6.81
C SER A 198 -3.48 8.96 -7.74
N ASP A 199 -3.24 8.34 -8.90
CA ASP A 199 -4.31 7.95 -9.82
C ASP A 199 -5.18 6.85 -9.23
N ILE A 200 -4.54 5.89 -8.55
CA ILE A 200 -5.17 4.75 -7.92
C ILE A 200 -4.58 4.57 -6.53
N PHE A 201 -5.45 4.26 -5.57
CA PHE A 201 -5.06 3.86 -4.22
C PHE A 201 -5.61 2.46 -3.96
N ILE A 202 -4.79 1.57 -3.42
CA ILE A 202 -5.18 0.23 -2.98
C ILE A 202 -4.63 -0.01 -1.56
N SER A 203 -5.40 -0.70 -0.72
CA SER A 203 -4.99 -1.03 0.64
C SER A 203 -4.97 -2.54 0.84
N ALA A 204 -3.87 -3.08 1.35
CA ALA A 204 -3.70 -4.49 1.67
C ALA A 204 -4.40 -4.89 3.00
N SER A 205 -4.92 -3.93 3.75
CA SER A 205 -5.76 -4.21 4.92
C SER A 205 -6.86 -3.16 5.09
N PRO A 206 -7.99 -3.52 5.71
CA PRO A 206 -8.89 -2.53 6.29
C PRO A 206 -8.21 -1.87 7.50
N GLY A 207 -8.64 -0.64 7.82
CA GLY A 207 -8.10 0.12 8.95
C GLY A 207 -8.38 1.61 8.85
N ASN A 208 -7.85 2.40 9.79
CA ASN A 208 -8.16 3.83 9.90
C ASN A 208 -7.75 4.62 8.65
N MET A 209 -6.51 4.46 8.17
CA MET A 209 -6.04 5.14 6.96
C MET A 209 -6.83 4.68 5.73
N HIS A 210 -7.13 3.39 5.61
CA HIS A 210 -7.97 2.86 4.53
C HIS A 210 -9.35 3.53 4.51
N ASN A 211 -10.05 3.54 5.63
CA ASN A 211 -11.39 4.13 5.74
C ASN A 211 -11.39 5.63 5.47
N ALA A 212 -10.41 6.36 6.02
CA ALA A 212 -10.25 7.78 5.80
C ALA A 212 -9.92 8.11 4.33
N MET A 213 -9.09 7.29 3.68
CA MET A 213 -8.73 7.47 2.28
C MET A 213 -9.91 7.16 1.35
N LEU A 214 -10.66 6.08 1.62
CA LEU A 214 -11.87 5.75 0.88
C LEU A 214 -12.88 6.90 0.90
N GLY A 215 -13.17 7.44 2.09
CA GLY A 215 -14.09 8.56 2.24
C GLY A 215 -13.62 9.81 1.49
N HIS A 216 -12.35 10.18 1.66
CA HIS A 216 -11.79 11.39 1.03
C HIS A 216 -11.73 11.28 -0.50
N ARG A 217 -11.24 10.16 -1.03
CA ARG A 217 -11.17 9.93 -2.47
C ARG A 217 -12.56 9.85 -3.09
N THR A 218 -13.54 9.24 -2.43
CA THR A 218 -14.94 9.24 -2.87
C THR A 218 -15.50 10.67 -2.93
N TYR A 219 -15.27 11.49 -1.89
CA TYR A 219 -15.70 12.89 -1.88
C TYR A 219 -15.09 13.71 -3.04
N LYS A 220 -13.86 13.38 -3.44
CA LYS A 220 -13.17 14.01 -4.58
C LYS A 220 -13.40 13.32 -5.93
N ASN A 221 -14.29 12.33 -6.01
CA ASN A 221 -14.55 11.53 -7.21
C ASN A 221 -13.28 10.87 -7.81
N MET A 222 -12.43 10.30 -6.94
CA MET A 222 -11.15 9.67 -7.30
C MET A 222 -11.23 8.15 -7.18
N LYS A 223 -10.47 7.44 -8.03
CA LYS A 223 -10.49 5.97 -8.10
C LYS A 223 -9.80 5.34 -6.89
N THR A 224 -10.45 4.37 -6.26
CA THR A 224 -9.87 3.60 -5.16
C THR A 224 -10.23 2.13 -5.34
N ILE A 225 -9.24 1.25 -5.26
CA ILE A 225 -9.45 -0.21 -5.30
C ILE A 225 -9.61 -0.68 -3.86
N ARG A 226 -10.76 -1.28 -3.58
CA ARG A 226 -11.07 -1.91 -2.30
C ARG A 226 -11.08 -3.42 -2.50
N PRO A 227 -10.01 -4.14 -2.11
CA PRO A 227 -10.00 -5.60 -2.20
C PRO A 227 -11.13 -6.20 -1.38
N ASN A 228 -11.81 -7.21 -1.94
CA ASN A 228 -12.70 -8.05 -1.16
C ASN A 228 -11.86 -9.04 -0.33
N MET A 229 -11.56 -8.67 0.91
CA MET A 229 -10.64 -9.43 1.76
C MET A 229 -11.10 -10.87 2.03
N ALA A 230 -12.41 -11.12 2.10
CA ALA A 230 -12.96 -12.46 2.29
C ALA A 230 -12.74 -13.33 1.04
N LEU A 231 -13.02 -12.77 -0.14
CA LEU A 231 -12.75 -13.43 -1.42
C LEU A 231 -11.24 -13.69 -1.59
N MET A 232 -10.40 -12.69 -1.33
CA MET A 232 -8.94 -12.86 -1.41
C MET A 232 -8.45 -13.96 -0.46
N GLY A 233 -8.97 -13.99 0.77
CA GLY A 233 -8.67 -15.05 1.73
C GLY A 233 -9.00 -16.45 1.18
N GLN A 234 -10.16 -16.62 0.54
CA GLN A 234 -10.56 -17.89 -0.07
C GLN A 234 -9.66 -18.26 -1.26
N LEU A 235 -9.34 -17.31 -2.14
CA LEU A 235 -8.48 -17.54 -3.30
C LEU A 235 -7.07 -17.95 -2.88
N PHE A 236 -6.47 -17.28 -1.89
CA PHE A 236 -5.12 -17.60 -1.41
C PHE A 236 -5.04 -18.87 -0.56
N LEU A 237 -6.16 -19.34 -0.01
CA LEU A 237 -6.25 -20.67 0.62
C LEU A 237 -6.22 -21.80 -0.43
N ASN A 238 -6.72 -21.55 -1.64
CA ASN A 238 -6.65 -22.53 -2.72
C ASN A 238 -5.25 -22.56 -3.37
N LYS A 239 -4.43 -23.53 -2.98
CA LYS A 239 -3.05 -23.68 -3.49
C LYS A 239 -2.96 -24.29 -4.90
N SER A 240 -4.09 -24.72 -5.48
CA SER A 240 -4.14 -25.36 -6.80
C SER A 240 -4.81 -24.50 -7.86
N ILE A 241 -5.19 -23.25 -7.53
CA ILE A 241 -5.81 -22.34 -8.50
C ILE A 241 -4.83 -21.96 -9.61
N SER A 242 -5.29 -22.00 -10.86
CA SER A 242 -4.49 -21.56 -12.00
C SER A 242 -4.43 -20.03 -12.05
N TRP A 243 -3.42 -19.46 -12.70
CA TRP A 243 -3.33 -18.00 -12.86
C TRP A 243 -4.52 -17.41 -13.63
N PRO A 244 -4.99 -17.96 -14.76
CA PRO A 244 -6.19 -17.47 -15.44
C PRO A 244 -7.44 -17.48 -14.54
N ASP A 245 -7.65 -18.53 -13.76
CA ASP A 245 -8.80 -18.63 -12.86
C ASP A 245 -8.71 -17.60 -11.72
N PHE A 246 -7.50 -17.39 -11.18
CA PHE A 246 -7.24 -16.36 -10.18
C PHE A 246 -7.53 -14.96 -10.72
N GLN A 247 -7.05 -14.64 -11.93
CA GLN A 247 -7.34 -13.36 -12.58
C GLN A 247 -8.83 -13.15 -12.81
N GLN A 248 -9.53 -14.17 -13.32
CA GLN A 248 -10.96 -14.11 -13.57
C GLN A 248 -11.78 -13.93 -12.29
N ALA A 249 -11.32 -14.48 -11.15
CA ALA A 249 -11.99 -14.32 -9.87
C ALA A 249 -11.74 -12.95 -9.20
N VAL A 250 -10.67 -12.25 -9.59
CA VAL A 250 -10.32 -10.92 -9.06
C VAL A 250 -11.11 -9.79 -9.74
N LEU A 251 -11.41 -9.95 -11.03
CA LEU A 251 -12.10 -8.96 -11.88
C LEU A 251 -13.62 -8.94 -11.65
#